data_AF-A0A2W4MXR7-F1
#
_entry.id   AF-A0A2W4MXR7-F1
#
_cell.length_a   1.000
_cell.length_b   1.000
_cell.length_c   1.000
_cell.angle_alpha   90.00
_cell.angle_beta   90.00
_cell.angle_gamma   90.00
#
_symmetry.space_group_name_H-M   'P 1'
#
loop_
_entity.id
_entity.type
_entity.pdbx_description
1 polymer ?
#
loop_
_entity_poly.entity_id
_entity_poly.type
_entity_poly.pdbx_seq_one_letter_code
_entity_poly.pdbx_strand_id
1 'polypeptide(L)' 'MENLAEFIARHQDSLFAFLYRMCGDRDLAEELMQETFVRALRAAARYRPEGSVQNWLFRIAANLVRDRWRRRA' A
#
# COMPACT_ATOMS: atom_id res chain seq x y z
N MET A 1 7.69 12.45 -16.04
CA MET A 1 6.63 11.58 -15.50
C MET A 1 7.33 10.33 -15.03
N GLU A 2 7.30 10.04 -13.73
CA GLU A 2 7.69 8.70 -13.27
C GLU A 2 6.74 7.68 -13.91
N ASN A 3 7.30 6.62 -14.49
CA ASN A 3 6.47 5.55 -15.04
C ASN A 3 6.02 4.61 -13.90
N LEU A 4 4.98 3.81 -14.14
CA LEU A 4 4.41 2.91 -13.13
C LEU A 4 5.46 1.96 -12.53
N ALA A 5 6.41 1.48 -13.33
CA ALA A 5 7.42 0.54 -12.88
C ALA A 5 8.41 1.18 -11.89
N GLU A 6 8.85 2.41 -12.15
CA GLU A 6 9.71 3.18 -11.24
C GLU A 6 9.00 3.45 -9.90
N PHE A 7 7.72 3.82 -9.95
CA PHE A 7 6.92 4.07 -8.76
C PHE A 7 6.80 2.82 -7.88
N ILE A 8 6.47 1.68 -8.50
CA ILE A 8 6.41 0.40 -7.79
C ILE A 8 7.78 0.04 -7.22
N ALA A 9 8.84 0.12 -8.03
CA ALA A 9 10.19 -0.25 -7.63
C ALA A 9 10.68 0.55 -6.42
N ARG A 10 10.36 1.85 -6.35
CA ARG A 10 10.74 2.71 -5.22
C ARG A 10 10.06 2.33 -3.91
N HIS A 11 8.83 1.82 -3.97
CA HIS A 11 7.99 1.68 -2.78
C HIS A 11 7.78 0.23 -2.33
N GLN A 12 7.89 -0.75 -3.24
CA GLN A 12 7.52 -2.15 -3.00
C GLN A 12 8.21 -2.77 -1.79
N ASP A 13 9.53 -2.61 -1.63
CA ASP A 13 10.27 -3.28 -0.55
C ASP A 13 9.86 -2.76 0.83
N SER A 14 9.78 -1.43 0.97
CA SER A 14 9.37 -0.80 2.23
C SER A 14 7.91 -1.11 2.58
N LEU A 15 7.03 -1.13 1.57
CA LEU A 15 5.61 -1.41 1.74
C LEU A 15 5.38 -2.88 2.10
N PHE A 16 6.09 -3.80 1.43
CA PHE A 16 6.06 -5.22 1.73
C PHE A 16 6.54 -5.49 3.15
N ALA A 17 7.69 -4.94 3.55
CA ALA A 17 8.24 -5.12 4.90
C ALA A 17 7.28 -4.60 5.98
N PHE A 18 6.62 -3.47 5.73
CA PHE A 18 5.59 -2.92 6.61
C PHE A 18 4.38 -3.86 6.74
N LEU A 19 3.82 -4.32 5.62
CA LEU A 19 2.67 -5.22 5.61
C LEU A 19 2.99 -6.58 6.24
N TYR A 20 4.15 -7.15 5.93
CA TYR A 20 4.61 -8.40 6.52
C TYR A 20 4.73 -8.31 8.04
N ARG A 21 5.27 -7.20 8.56
CA ARG A 21 5.32 -6.96 10.01
C ARG A 21 3.94 -6.87 10.66
N MET A 22 2.93 -6.39 9.93
CA MET A 22 1.56 -6.26 10.46
C MET A 22 0.77 -7.56 10.42
N CYS A 23 1.01 -8.43 9.43
CA CYS A 23 0.19 -9.63 9.22
C CYS A 23 0.89 -10.95 9.54
N GLY A 24 2.22 -10.99 9.56
CA GLY A 24 3.01 -12.20 9.82
C GLY A 24 2.93 -13.26 8.73
N ASP A 25 2.34 -12.95 7.58
CA ASP A 25 2.06 -13.87 6.48
C ASP A 25 2.57 -13.25 5.17
N ARG A 26 3.44 -13.99 4.47
CA ARG A 26 4.11 -13.52 3.25
C ARG A 26 3.11 -13.30 2.11
N ASP A 27 2.22 -14.27 1.89
CA ASP A 27 1.29 -14.25 0.77
C ASP A 27 0.23 -13.15 0.98
N LEU A 28 -0.23 -13.00 2.21
CA LEU A 28 -1.14 -11.92 2.59
C LEU A 28 -0.47 -10.55 2.47
N ALA A 29 0.82 -10.43 2.81
CA ALA A 29 1.55 -9.19 2.62
C ALA A 29 1.68 -8.81 1.14
N GLU A 30 1.95 -9.78 0.25
CA GLU A 30 2.00 -9.56 -1.20
C GLU A 30 0.61 -9.15 -1.74
N GLU A 31 -0.46 -9.84 -1.35
CA GLU A 31 -1.84 -9.52 -1.74
C GLU A 31 -2.20 -8.07 -1.35
N LEU A 32 -1.94 -7.70 -0.09
CA LEU A 32 -2.24 -6.35 0.41
C LEU A 32 -1.37 -5.27 -0.24
N MET A 33 -0.12 -5.60 -0.58
CA MET A 33 0.77 -4.68 -1.29
C MET A 33 0.23 -4.37 -2.69
N GLN A 34 -0.14 -5.41 -3.43
CA GLN A 34 -0.72 -5.26 -4.77
C GLN A 34 -2.01 -4.43 -4.74
N GLU A 35 -2.94 -4.76 -3.83
CA GLU A 35 -4.19 -4.00 -3.66
C GLU A 35 -3.91 -2.54 -3.25
N THR A 36 -2.88 -2.29 -2.44
CA THR A 36 -2.45 -0.93 -2.08
C THR A 36 -2.04 -0.13 -3.32
N PHE A 37 -1.22 -0.70 -4.21
CA PHE A 37 -0.83 -0.04 -5.45
C PHE A 37 -2.02 0.20 -6.38
N VAL A 38 -2.91 -0.77 -6.54
CA VAL A 38 -4.14 -0.61 -7.34
C VAL A 38 -4.99 0.55 -6.82
N ARG A 39 -5.19 0.65 -5.50
CA ARG A 39 -5.93 1.75 -4.88
C ARG A 39 -5.22 3.09 -5.04
N ALA A 40 -3.91 3.11 -4.87
CA ALA A 40 -3.11 4.32 -5.07
C ALA A 40 -3.26 4.85 -6.50
N LEU A 41 -3.14 3.99 -7.52
CA LEU A 41 -3.29 4.40 -8.92
C LEU A 41 -4.70 4.92 -9.24
N ARG A 42 -5.74 4.27 -8.71
CA ARG A 42 -7.12 4.75 -8.85
C ARG A 42 -7.36 6.10 -8.16
N ALA A 43 -6.70 6.33 -7.03
CA ALA A 43 -6.82 7.55 -6.27
C ALA A 43 -5.87 8.67 -6.73
N ALA A 44 -4.83 8.35 -7.51
CA ALA A 44 -3.80 9.30 -7.94
C ALA A 44 -4.37 10.51 -8.68
N ALA A 45 -5.41 10.32 -9.51
CA ALA A 45 -6.08 11.41 -10.22
C ALA A 45 -6.76 12.44 -9.30
N ARG A 46 -7.03 12.08 -8.04
CA ARG A 46 -7.65 12.93 -7.02
C ARG A 46 -6.70 13.22 -5.85
N TYR A 47 -5.45 12.76 -5.94
CA TYR A 47 -4.48 12.93 -4.89
C TYR A 47 -4.12 14.41 -4.75
N ARG A 48 -4.35 14.95 -3.55
CA ARG A 48 -3.85 16.26 -3.14
C ARG A 48 -2.66 16.01 -2.22
N PRO A 49 -1.45 16.50 -2.56
CA PRO A 49 -0.27 16.22 -1.77
C PRO A 49 -0.32 16.95 -0.42
N GLU A 50 -0.85 16.25 0.58
CA GLU A 50 -0.75 16.59 2.00
C GLU A 50 0.34 15.70 2.62
N GLY A 51 1.60 16.04 2.35
CA GLY A 51 2.78 15.28 2.79
C GLY A 51 3.37 14.34 1.72
N SER A 52 4.20 13.39 2.15
CA SER A 52 4.92 12.51 1.22
C SER A 52 4.01 11.43 0.62
N VAL A 53 4.30 11.08 -0.64
CA VAL A 53 3.62 9.97 -1.34
C VAL A 53 3.77 8.65 -0.58
N GLN A 54 4.93 8.43 0.04
CA GLN A 54 5.17 7.26 0.88
C GLN A 54 4.22 7.21 2.08
N ASN A 55 4.04 8.31 2.82
CA ASN A 55 3.11 8.34 3.95
C ASN A 55 1.67 8.09 3.50
N TRP A 56 1.28 8.66 2.37
CA TRP A 56 -0.04 8.42 1.78
C TRP A 56 -0.24 6.95 1.39
N LEU A 57 0.74 6.33 0.75
CA LEU A 57 0.71 4.91 0.38
C LEU A 57 0.58 4.00 1.62
N PHE A 58 1.33 4.29 2.67
CA PHE A 58 1.28 3.53 3.93
C PHE A 58 -0.05 3.71 4.67
N ARG A 59 -0.72 4.87 4.52
CA ARG A 59 -2.09 5.05 5.05
C ARG A 59 -3.10 4.14 4.34
N ILE A 60 -3.00 4.02 3.02
CA ILE A 60 -3.86 3.10 2.24
C ILE A 60 -3.65 1.66 2.73
N ALA A 61 -2.38 1.25 2.85
CA ALA A 61 -1.99 -0.08 3.32
C ALA A 61 -2.50 -0.39 4.74
N ALA A 62 -2.32 0.55 5.67
CA ALA A 62 -2.80 0.38 7.05
C ALA A 62 -4.33 0.26 7.13
N ASN A 63 -5.06 0.99 6.28
CA ASN A 63 -6.53 0.87 6.21
C ASN A 63 -6.96 -0.49 5.67
N LEU A 64 -6.27 -0.99 4.64
CA LEU A 64 -6.50 -2.33 4.10
C LEU A 64 -6.30 -3.42 5.15
N VAL A 65 -5.21 -3.35 5.91
CA VAL A 65 -4.95 -4.26 7.02
C VAL A 65 -6.09 -4.20 8.03
N ARG A 66 -6.46 -3.00 8.51
CA ARG A 66 -7.57 -2.82 9.49
C ARG A 66 -8.89 -3.40 8.99
N ASP A 67 -9.25 -3.16 7.74
CA ASP A 67 -10.48 -3.71 7.15
C ASP A 67 -10.44 -5.23 7.06
N ARG A 68 -9.27 -5.83 6.77
CA ARG A 68 -9.10 -7.29 6.77
C ARG A 68 -9.30 -7.89 8.16
N TRP A 69 -8.72 -7.28 9.21
CA TRP A 69 -8.92 -7.72 10.59
C TRP A 69 -10.38 -7.56 11.04
N ARG A 70 -11.04 -6.46 10.68
CA ARG A 70 -12.47 -6.24 11.01
C ARG A 70 -13.37 -7.31 10.39
N ARG A 71 -13.06 -7.81 9.19
CA ARG A 71 -13.86 -8.85 8.51
C ARG A 71 -13.61 -10.27 9.04
N ARG A 72 -12.57 -10.47 9.85
CA ARG A 72 -12.23 -11.77 10.47
C ARG A 72 -12.80 -11.92 11.89
N ALA A 73 -13.25 -10.83 12.51
CA ALA A 73 -13.92 -10.80 13.80
C ALA A 73 -15.44 -10.86 13.62
#